data_AF-A0AAZ3RAW3-F1
#
_entry.id   AF-A0AAZ3RAW3-F1
#
_cell.length_a   1.000
_cell.length_b   1.000
_cell.length_c   1.000
_cell.angle_alpha   90.00
_cell.angle_beta   90.00
_cell.angle_gamma   90.00
#
_symmetry.space_group_name_H-M   'P 1'
#
loop_
_entity.id
_entity.type
_entity.pdbx_description
1 polymer ?
#
loop_
_entity_poly.entity_id
_entity_poly.type
_entity_poly.pdbx_seq_one_letter_code
_entity_poly.pdbx_strand_id
1 'polypeptide(L)'
;MLLCSSLSTGYNVTVLVRDPARLPAEHKACRVVVGDVLNKEDVKKTIQGQDAVIIVLGTRTDLSPTTMMSEGTRNILDAMKAGGIRKVVGCMSAFLLWDRSKVPPRLLPVTEDHDRMYMVLKESGLDFVAVMPPHIDDNFPLTEKYTVTENMLKGRVISKYDLGHFFVKCLSISDWDRKTVGVCGEYS
;
A
#
# COMPACT_ATOMS: atom_id res chain seq x y z
N MET A 1 10.50 -7.07 1.73
CA MET A 1 11.00 -6.26 0.60
C MET A 1 10.71 -4.79 0.73
N LEU A 2 9.44 -4.37 0.80
CA LEU A 2 9.12 -2.99 1.18
C LEU A 2 9.79 -2.63 2.51
N LEU A 3 9.63 -3.48 3.53
CA LEU A 3 10.32 -3.37 4.81
C LEU A 3 11.85 -3.24 4.64
N CYS A 4 12.47 -4.13 3.86
CA CYS A 4 13.91 -4.11 3.59
C CYS A 4 14.33 -2.81 2.90
N SER A 5 13.56 -2.33 1.92
CA SER A 5 13.80 -1.09 1.19
C SER A 5 13.73 0.10 2.15
N SER A 6 12.69 0.19 2.98
CA SER A 6 12.55 1.27 3.97
C SER A 6 13.72 1.30 4.95
N LEU A 7 14.11 0.14 5.48
CA LEU A 7 15.25 0.03 6.39
C LEU A 7 16.57 0.41 5.71
N SER A 8 16.77 -0.01 4.46
CA SER A 8 18.00 0.31 3.69
C SER A 8 18.11 1.79 3.34
N THR A 9 16.98 2.49 3.21
CA THR A 9 16.93 3.95 3.03
C THR A 9 17.09 4.71 4.36
N GLY A 10 17.23 4.02 5.49
CA GLY A 10 17.47 4.62 6.81
C GLY A 10 16.22 5.06 7.57
N TYR A 11 15.02 4.64 7.14
CA TYR A 11 13.79 4.93 7.88
C TYR A 11 13.73 4.14 9.18
N ASN A 12 13.24 4.79 10.24
CA ASN A 12 12.80 4.10 11.45
C ASN A 12 11.39 3.52 11.20
N VAL A 13 11.30 2.20 11.07
CA VAL A 13 10.07 1.53 10.63
C VAL A 13 9.30 0.94 11.82
N THR A 14 7.98 1.16 11.85
CA THR A 14 7.06 0.37 12.68
C THR A 14 6.14 -0.47 11.79
N VAL A 15 5.97 -1.75 12.10
CA VAL A 15 5.06 -2.65 11.37
C VAL A 15 3.95 -3.17 12.28
N LEU A 16 2.72 -3.20 11.75
CA LEU A 16 1.58 -3.90 12.37
C LEU A 16 1.43 -5.27 11.72
N VAL A 17 1.51 -6.34 12.51
CA VAL A 17 1.39 -7.71 12.02
C VAL A 17 0.50 -8.56 12.92
N ARG A 18 -0.30 -9.44 12.31
CA ARG A 18 -1.07 -10.46 13.07
C ARG A 18 -0.20 -11.60 13.58
N ASP A 19 0.86 -11.91 12.84
CA ASP A 19 1.74 -13.06 13.09
C ASP A 19 3.19 -12.67 12.79
N PRO A 20 4.01 -12.39 13.82
CA PRO A 20 5.42 -12.02 13.67
C PRO A 20 6.28 -13.09 13.00
N ALA A 21 5.90 -14.37 13.06
CA ALA A 21 6.67 -15.46 12.45
C ALA A 21 6.74 -15.35 10.92
N ARG A 22 5.88 -14.51 10.31
CA ARG A 22 5.87 -14.22 8.88
C ARG A 22 6.78 -13.07 8.47
N LEU A 23 7.42 -12.39 9.42
CA LEU A 23 8.36 -11.33 9.14
C LEU A 23 9.74 -11.91 8.76
N PRO A 24 10.41 -11.34 7.75
CA PRO A 24 11.75 -11.77 7.37
C PRO A 24 12.77 -11.26 8.39
N ALA A 25 13.96 -11.87 8.51
CA ALA A 25 14.88 -11.63 9.62
C ALA A 25 15.28 -10.15 9.83
N GLU A 26 15.23 -9.32 8.79
CA GLU A 26 15.53 -7.88 8.80
C GLU A 26 14.57 -7.08 9.69
N HIS A 27 13.40 -7.63 10.02
CA HIS A 27 12.45 -6.96 10.92
C HIS A 27 13.00 -6.68 12.32
N LYS A 28 14.13 -7.29 12.71
CA LYS A 28 14.79 -7.00 13.99
C LYS A 28 15.25 -5.53 14.11
N ALA A 29 15.38 -4.83 12.99
CA ALA A 29 15.70 -3.40 12.94
C ALA A 29 14.46 -2.49 12.97
N CYS A 30 13.25 -3.06 13.04
CA CYS A 30 11.99 -2.30 13.07
C CYS A 30 11.23 -2.56 14.38
N ARG A 31 10.37 -1.61 14.77
CA ARG A 31 9.42 -1.82 15.87
C ARG A 31 8.26 -2.68 15.37
N VAL A 32 7.99 -3.79 16.04
CA VAL A 32 6.88 -4.70 15.70
C VAL A 32 5.73 -4.49 16.68
N VAL A 33 4.54 -4.19 16.16
CA VAL A 33 3.27 -4.20 16.90
C VAL A 33 2.49 -5.43 16.46
N VAL A 34 2.20 -6.31 17.40
CA VAL A 34 1.36 -7.48 17.14
C VAL A 34 -0.10 -7.08 17.35
N GLY A 35 -0.92 -7.23 16.31
CA GLY A 35 -2.32 -6.80 16.36
C GLY A 35 -3.04 -6.94 15.01
N ASP A 36 -4.24 -6.39 14.97
CA ASP A 36 -5.10 -6.41 13.77
C ASP A 36 -5.41 -4.97 13.31
N VAL A 37 -5.40 -4.74 11.99
CA VAL A 37 -5.76 -3.43 11.42
C VAL A 37 -7.21 -3.05 11.67
N LEU A 38 -8.08 -4.04 11.95
CA LEU A 38 -9.46 -3.82 12.36
C LEU A 38 -9.58 -3.39 13.83
N ASN A 39 -8.52 -3.54 14.63
CA ASN A 39 -8.46 -3.06 16.00
C ASN A 39 -7.88 -1.63 16.04
N LYS A 40 -8.73 -0.67 16.41
CA LYS A 40 -8.36 0.76 16.49
C LYS A 40 -7.19 1.03 17.43
N GLU A 41 -7.10 0.33 18.55
CA GLU A 41 -6.02 0.54 19.53
C GLU A 41 -4.68 0.00 19.01
N ASP A 42 -4.68 -1.12 18.30
CA ASP A 42 -3.47 -1.67 17.67
C ASP A 42 -2.95 -0.73 16.57
N VAL A 43 -3.86 -0.19 15.76
CA VAL A 43 -3.56 0.81 14.73
C VAL A 43 -3.00 2.09 15.37
N LYS A 44 -3.64 2.60 16.43
CA LYS A 44 -3.18 3.79 17.15
C LYS A 44 -1.77 3.62 17.72
N LYS A 45 -1.50 2.48 18.37
CA LYS A 45 -0.16 2.15 18.91
C LYS A 45 0.91 2.09 17.84
N THR A 46 0.54 1.62 16.64
CA THR A 46 1.43 1.52 15.47
C THR A 46 1.77 2.90 14.90
N ILE A 47 0.78 3.78 14.82
CA ILE A 47 0.89 5.10 14.17
C ILE A 47 1.54 6.16 15.07
N GLN A 48 1.51 5.97 16.39
CA GLN A 48 2.06 6.94 17.34
C GLN A 48 3.55 7.25 17.05
N GLY A 49 3.83 8.53 16.81
CA GLY A 49 5.18 9.05 16.57
C GLY A 49 5.76 8.76 15.17
N GLN A 50 4.93 8.35 14.21
CA GLN A 50 5.34 8.18 12.81
C GLN A 50 5.15 9.49 12.03
N ASP A 51 5.90 9.66 10.93
CA ASP A 51 5.80 10.84 10.05
C ASP A 51 4.94 10.58 8.79
N ALA A 52 4.78 9.32 8.42
CA ALA A 52 4.03 8.88 7.24
C ALA A 52 3.57 7.43 7.39
N VAL A 53 2.61 7.01 6.55
CA VAL A 53 2.09 5.63 6.55
C VAL A 53 2.11 5.03 5.14
N ILE A 54 2.52 3.76 5.04
CA ILE A 54 2.35 2.95 3.82
C ILE A 54 1.32 1.86 4.09
N ILE A 55 0.30 1.76 3.24
CA ILE A 55 -0.77 0.76 3.34
C ILE A 55 -0.60 -0.25 2.21
N VAL A 56 -0.16 -1.47 2.56
CA VAL A 56 -0.05 -2.63 1.65
C VAL A 56 -0.90 -3.80 2.17
N LEU A 57 -2.14 -3.49 2.56
CA LEU A 57 -3.12 -4.47 2.99
C LEU A 57 -3.59 -5.31 1.79
N GLY A 58 -3.95 -6.56 2.07
CA GLY A 58 -4.47 -7.48 1.06
C GLY A 58 -4.99 -8.76 1.69
N THR A 59 -5.78 -9.51 0.93
CA THR A 59 -6.43 -10.77 1.37
C THR A 59 -5.61 -12.01 1.04
N ARG A 60 -4.35 -11.84 0.58
CA ARG A 60 -3.50 -12.92 0.07
C ARG A 60 -4.19 -13.65 -1.09
N THR A 61 -4.48 -14.94 -0.91
CA THR A 61 -5.15 -15.79 -1.89
C THR A 61 -6.65 -15.88 -1.68
N ASP A 62 -7.18 -15.29 -0.61
CA ASP A 62 -8.62 -15.27 -0.35
C ASP A 62 -9.30 -14.22 -1.24
N LEU A 63 -10.28 -14.67 -2.01
CA LEU A 63 -11.02 -13.87 -2.98
C LEU A 63 -12.50 -13.71 -2.59
N SER A 64 -12.88 -14.11 -1.36
CA SER A 64 -14.24 -13.92 -0.86
C SER A 64 -14.58 -12.43 -0.71
N PRO A 65 -15.87 -12.07 -0.64
CA PRO A 65 -16.29 -10.74 -0.20
C PRO A 65 -15.60 -10.33 1.10
N THR A 66 -15.13 -9.07 1.15
CA THR A 66 -14.31 -8.54 2.24
C THR A 66 -14.58 -7.06 2.42
N THR A 67 -14.47 -6.55 3.65
CA THR A 67 -14.39 -5.12 3.98
C THR A 67 -13.09 -4.76 4.70
N MET A 68 -12.18 -5.73 4.86
CA MET A 68 -11.01 -5.61 5.72
C MET A 68 -10.07 -4.49 5.28
N MET A 69 -9.88 -4.29 3.97
CA MET A 69 -8.95 -3.27 3.47
C MET A 69 -9.53 -1.87 3.67
N SER A 70 -10.83 -1.68 3.40
CA SER A 70 -11.48 -0.38 3.58
C SER A 70 -11.62 0.01 5.06
N GLU A 71 -12.04 -0.92 5.91
CA GLU A 71 -12.20 -0.68 7.35
C GLU A 71 -10.84 -0.49 8.04
N GLY A 72 -9.84 -1.30 7.69
CA GLY A 72 -8.48 -1.11 8.17
C GLY A 72 -7.90 0.24 7.75
N THR A 73 -8.11 0.64 6.49
CA THR A 73 -7.71 1.96 6.00
C THR A 73 -8.42 3.08 6.76
N ARG A 74 -9.72 2.97 7.06
CA ARG A 74 -10.44 3.96 7.86
C ARG A 74 -9.80 4.14 9.24
N ASN A 75 -9.52 3.05 9.94
CA ASN A 75 -8.85 3.09 11.24
C ASN A 75 -7.47 3.78 11.16
N ILE A 76 -6.70 3.48 10.11
CA ILE A 76 -5.39 4.09 9.87
C ILE A 76 -5.54 5.60 9.70
N LEU A 77 -6.44 6.05 8.83
CA LEU A 77 -6.60 7.47 8.52
C LEU A 77 -7.15 8.25 9.73
N ASP A 78 -8.04 7.67 10.52
CA ASP A 78 -8.52 8.28 11.76
C ASP A 78 -7.39 8.48 12.78
N ALA A 79 -6.55 7.46 12.97
CA ALA A 79 -5.39 7.55 13.85
C ALA A 79 -4.31 8.52 13.32
N MET A 80 -4.09 8.56 12.00
CA MET A 80 -3.21 9.55 11.38
C MET A 80 -3.69 10.97 11.65
N LYS A 81 -4.98 11.26 11.44
CA LYS A 81 -5.57 12.58 11.72
C LYS A 81 -5.43 12.96 13.18
N ALA A 82 -5.69 12.03 14.10
CA ALA A 82 -5.51 12.26 15.53
C ALA A 82 -4.05 12.53 15.92
N GLY A 83 -3.09 11.95 15.20
CA GLY A 83 -1.65 12.17 15.37
C GLY A 83 -1.06 13.33 14.58
N GLY A 84 -1.86 14.05 13.78
CA GLY A 84 -1.36 15.13 12.90
C GLY A 84 -0.53 14.66 11.70
N ILE A 85 -0.59 13.37 11.35
CA ILE A 85 0.19 12.76 10.28
C ILE A 85 -0.52 12.98 8.94
N ARG A 86 0.22 13.51 7.97
CA ARG A 86 -0.33 13.97 6.69
C ARG A 86 -0.11 13.01 5.53
N LYS A 87 1.04 12.34 5.47
CA LYS A 87 1.51 11.58 4.31
C LYS A 87 1.06 10.12 4.36
N VAL A 88 0.37 9.65 3.32
CA VAL A 88 -0.03 8.24 3.19
C VAL A 88 0.12 7.72 1.78
N VAL A 89 0.71 6.53 1.61
CA VAL A 89 0.83 5.86 0.31
C VAL A 89 0.04 4.55 0.38
N GLY A 90 -1.03 4.43 -0.40
CA GLY A 90 -1.93 3.28 -0.39
C GLY A 90 -1.79 2.42 -1.63
N CYS A 91 -1.64 1.10 -1.46
CA CYS A 91 -1.71 0.12 -2.54
C CYS A 91 -3.16 -0.32 -2.75
N MET A 92 -3.64 -0.23 -3.98
CA MET A 92 -4.86 -0.91 -4.42
C MET A 92 -4.51 -1.78 -5.62
N SER A 93 -5.27 -1.69 -6.71
CA SER A 93 -5.09 -2.47 -7.92
C SER A 93 -5.35 -1.63 -9.16
N ALA A 94 -4.62 -1.92 -10.24
CA ALA A 94 -4.88 -1.38 -11.58
C ALA A 94 -6.31 -1.62 -12.09
N PHE A 95 -7.05 -2.57 -11.53
CA PHE A 95 -8.46 -2.77 -11.89
C PHE A 95 -9.33 -1.53 -11.65
N LEU A 96 -8.94 -0.64 -10.72
CA LEU A 96 -9.63 0.63 -10.50
C LEU A 96 -9.42 1.64 -11.65
N LEU A 97 -8.42 1.41 -12.51
CA LEU A 97 -8.16 2.21 -13.72
C LEU A 97 -8.83 1.64 -14.96
N TRP A 98 -9.45 0.47 -14.86
CA TRP A 98 -10.00 -0.26 -16.00
C TRP A 98 -11.52 -0.19 -16.00
N ASP A 99 -12.11 -0.46 -17.16
CA ASP A 99 -13.55 -0.72 -17.25
C ASP A 99 -13.91 -1.92 -16.36
N ARG A 100 -14.95 -1.78 -15.53
CA ARG A 100 -15.38 -2.82 -14.57
C ARG A 100 -15.68 -4.15 -15.25
N SER A 101 -16.17 -4.14 -16.49
CA SER A 101 -16.45 -5.35 -17.27
C SER A 101 -15.20 -6.18 -17.60
N LYS A 102 -14.01 -5.58 -17.50
CA LYS A 102 -12.72 -6.25 -17.73
C LYS A 102 -12.13 -6.91 -16.48
N VAL A 103 -12.75 -6.70 -15.31
CA VAL A 103 -12.31 -7.32 -14.06
C VAL A 103 -12.80 -8.77 -14.04
N PRO A 104 -11.92 -9.77 -13.86
CA PRO A 104 -12.35 -11.17 -13.76
C PRO A 104 -13.39 -11.35 -12.64
N PRO A 105 -14.50 -12.07 -12.84
CA PRO A 105 -15.58 -12.18 -11.86
C PRO A 105 -15.12 -12.62 -10.47
N ARG A 106 -14.15 -13.55 -10.40
CA ARG A 106 -13.55 -14.03 -9.15
C ARG A 106 -12.81 -12.96 -8.35
N LEU A 107 -12.41 -11.85 -8.97
CA LEU A 107 -11.68 -10.74 -8.35
C LEU A 107 -12.61 -9.56 -8.01
N LEU A 108 -13.87 -9.59 -8.44
CA LEU A 108 -14.83 -8.52 -8.17
C LEU A 108 -14.96 -8.21 -6.68
N PRO A 109 -15.14 -9.18 -5.76
CA PRO A 109 -15.38 -8.85 -4.36
C PRO A 109 -14.18 -8.14 -3.70
N VAL A 110 -12.96 -8.53 -4.06
CA VAL A 110 -11.73 -7.87 -3.60
C VAL A 110 -11.55 -6.50 -4.26
N THR A 111 -11.92 -6.37 -5.53
CA THR A 111 -11.84 -5.09 -6.26
C THR A 111 -12.84 -4.07 -5.70
N GLU A 112 -14.05 -4.50 -5.34
CA GLU A 112 -15.05 -3.67 -4.66
C GLU A 112 -14.54 -3.13 -3.31
N ASP A 113 -13.72 -3.90 -2.59
CA ASP A 113 -13.11 -3.42 -1.35
C ASP A 113 -11.96 -2.45 -1.60
N HIS A 114 -11.21 -2.64 -2.69
CA HIS A 114 -10.26 -1.61 -3.16
C HIS A 114 -10.98 -0.32 -3.56
N ASP A 115 -12.16 -0.37 -4.18
CA ASP A 115 -12.95 0.83 -4.47
C ASP A 115 -13.32 1.58 -3.18
N ARG A 116 -13.83 0.86 -2.16
CA ARG A 116 -14.14 1.44 -0.85
C ARG A 116 -12.91 2.02 -0.16
N MET A 117 -11.80 1.28 -0.15
CA MET A 117 -10.52 1.74 0.38
C MET A 117 -10.06 3.02 -0.32
N TYR A 118 -10.15 3.07 -1.66
CA TYR A 118 -9.77 4.24 -2.45
C TYR A 118 -10.65 5.46 -2.14
N MET A 119 -11.97 5.28 -2.01
CA MET A 119 -12.87 6.38 -1.62
C MET A 119 -12.51 6.94 -0.25
N VAL A 120 -12.33 6.06 0.74
CA VAL A 120 -11.92 6.45 2.11
C VAL A 120 -10.59 7.19 2.11
N LEU A 121 -9.62 6.73 1.32
CA LEU A 121 -8.32 7.40 1.16
C LEU A 121 -8.44 8.78 0.50
N LYS A 122 -9.21 8.86 -0.59
CA LYS A 122 -9.40 10.08 -1.39
C LYS A 122 -10.13 11.18 -0.63
N GLU A 123 -11.14 10.82 0.15
CA GLU A 123 -11.96 11.72 0.97
C GLU A 123 -11.28 12.12 2.29
N SER A 124 -10.13 11.52 2.61
CA SER A 124 -9.45 11.72 3.90
C SER A 124 -8.97 13.16 4.14
N GLY A 125 -8.74 13.93 3.07
CA GLY A 125 -8.10 15.24 3.14
C GLY A 125 -6.59 15.20 3.43
N LEU A 126 -5.99 14.01 3.49
CA LEU A 126 -4.55 13.79 3.66
C LEU A 126 -3.78 13.89 2.34
N ASP A 127 -2.45 13.94 2.43
CA ASP A 127 -1.53 13.98 1.29
C ASP A 127 -1.30 12.54 0.82
N PHE A 128 -2.35 11.98 0.19
CA PHE A 128 -2.37 10.58 -0.20
C PHE A 128 -1.70 10.34 -1.56
N VAL A 129 -1.08 9.19 -1.75
CA VAL A 129 -0.71 8.66 -3.07
C VAL A 129 -1.44 7.34 -3.26
N ALA A 130 -2.34 7.29 -4.24
CA ALA A 130 -3.13 6.11 -4.55
C ALA A 130 -2.44 5.28 -5.64
N VAL A 131 -1.75 4.20 -5.26
CA VAL A 131 -0.94 3.37 -6.14
C VAL A 131 -1.75 2.20 -6.69
N MET A 132 -1.85 2.09 -8.01
CA MET A 132 -2.63 1.10 -8.73
C MET A 132 -1.73 0.23 -9.61
N PRO A 133 -0.99 -0.73 -9.01
CA PRO A 133 -0.10 -1.61 -9.76
C PRO A 133 -0.88 -2.65 -10.57
N PRO A 134 -0.32 -3.13 -11.69
CA PRO A 134 -0.84 -4.28 -12.44
C PRO A 134 -0.46 -5.59 -11.72
N HIS A 135 -0.23 -6.68 -12.46
CA HIS A 135 0.30 -7.90 -11.88
C HIS A 135 1.62 -7.62 -11.16
N ILE A 136 1.69 -7.98 -9.89
CA ILE A 136 2.90 -7.87 -9.07
C ILE A 136 3.61 -9.23 -9.14
N ASP A 137 4.81 -9.24 -9.71
CA ASP A 137 5.59 -10.45 -9.95
C ASP A 137 6.86 -10.44 -9.08
N ASP A 138 7.19 -11.60 -8.52
CA ASP A 138 8.36 -11.79 -7.67
C ASP A 138 9.59 -12.36 -8.35
N ASN A 139 9.49 -12.71 -9.63
CA ASN A 139 10.59 -13.25 -10.41
C ASN A 139 11.50 -12.17 -11.01
N PHE A 140 11.07 -10.91 -11.00
CA PHE A 140 11.84 -9.77 -11.51
C PHE A 140 12.63 -9.05 -10.41
N PRO A 141 13.85 -8.56 -10.69
CA PRO A 141 14.69 -7.89 -9.71
C PRO A 141 14.20 -6.47 -9.39
N LEU A 142 14.90 -5.79 -8.48
CA LEU A 142 14.88 -4.33 -8.39
C LEU A 142 15.64 -3.76 -9.59
N THR A 143 15.02 -2.86 -10.34
CA THR A 143 15.65 -2.18 -11.48
C THR A 143 15.67 -0.67 -11.33
N GLU A 144 14.75 -0.11 -10.54
CA GLU A 144 14.42 1.32 -10.46
C GLU A 144 13.99 1.94 -11.79
N LYS A 145 13.75 1.09 -12.81
CA LYS A 145 13.35 1.46 -14.17
C LYS A 145 11.89 1.09 -14.37
N TYR A 146 11.02 1.88 -13.75
CA TYR A 146 9.58 1.75 -13.87
C TYR A 146 8.95 3.08 -14.32
N THR A 147 7.81 2.97 -14.99
CA THR A 147 7.01 4.09 -15.42
C THR A 147 5.90 4.36 -14.41
N VAL A 148 5.74 5.62 -14.03
CA VAL A 148 4.63 6.10 -13.18
C VAL A 148 3.76 7.03 -14.02
N THR A 149 2.47 6.75 -14.10
CA THR A 149 1.51 7.58 -14.85
C THR A 149 0.29 7.93 -14.02
N GLU A 150 -0.10 9.20 -14.05
CA GLU A 150 -1.30 9.67 -13.37
C GLU A 150 -2.58 9.16 -14.06
N ASN A 151 -3.53 8.64 -13.28
CA ASN A 151 -4.85 8.15 -13.70
C ASN A 151 -4.84 7.11 -14.84
N MET A 152 -3.71 6.44 -15.07
CA MET A 152 -3.52 5.51 -16.18
C MET A 152 -2.45 4.49 -15.84
N LEU A 153 -2.48 3.35 -16.52
CA LEU A 153 -1.47 2.32 -16.49
C LEU A 153 -1.04 1.95 -17.92
N LYS A 154 0.26 1.94 -18.20
CA LYS A 154 0.81 1.64 -19.54
C LYS A 154 1.29 0.20 -19.72
N GLY A 155 1.70 -0.46 -18.64
CA GLY A 155 2.24 -1.83 -18.65
C GLY A 155 1.35 -2.83 -17.91
N ARG A 156 1.71 -4.12 -17.96
CA ARG A 156 0.92 -5.21 -17.36
C ARG A 156 1.58 -5.89 -16.16
N VAL A 157 2.79 -5.47 -15.81
CA VAL A 157 3.58 -6.08 -14.74
C VAL A 157 4.38 -5.03 -13.98
N ILE A 158 4.64 -5.30 -12.71
CA ILE A 158 5.61 -4.58 -11.87
C ILE A 158 6.29 -5.60 -10.95
N SER A 159 7.61 -5.51 -10.82
CA SER A 159 8.38 -6.24 -9.82
C SER A 159 7.92 -5.80 -8.43
N LYS A 160 7.69 -6.74 -7.51
CA LYS A 160 7.44 -6.38 -6.10
C LYS A 160 8.58 -5.54 -5.49
N TYR A 161 9.80 -5.62 -6.04
CA TYR A 161 10.94 -4.83 -5.58
C TYR A 161 10.86 -3.38 -6.08
N ASP A 162 10.60 -3.18 -7.37
CA ASP A 162 10.40 -1.84 -7.95
C ASP A 162 9.18 -1.14 -7.36
N LEU A 163 8.10 -1.89 -7.14
CA LEU A 163 6.92 -1.37 -6.47
C LEU A 163 7.30 -0.90 -5.06
N GLY A 164 7.97 -1.75 -4.26
CA GLY A 164 8.45 -1.39 -2.93
C GLY A 164 9.35 -0.14 -2.93
N HIS A 165 10.27 -0.05 -3.89
CA HIS A 165 11.11 1.14 -4.07
C HIS A 165 10.27 2.40 -4.35
N PHE A 166 9.26 2.32 -5.22
CA PHE A 166 8.36 3.45 -5.48
C PHE A 166 7.59 3.90 -4.22
N PHE A 167 7.08 2.96 -3.42
CA PHE A 167 6.40 3.28 -2.15
C PHE A 167 7.30 4.08 -1.20
N VAL A 168 8.57 3.66 -1.06
CA VAL A 168 9.55 4.37 -0.21
C VAL A 168 9.90 5.72 -0.80
N LYS A 169 10.14 5.80 -2.13
CA LYS A 169 10.43 7.06 -2.81
C LYS A 169 9.33 8.10 -2.57
N CYS A 170 8.06 7.70 -2.63
CA CYS A 170 6.91 8.57 -2.37
C CYS A 170 6.96 9.24 -0.99
N LEU A 171 7.63 8.67 0.02
CA LEU A 171 7.74 9.30 1.34
C LEU A 171 8.57 10.60 1.33
N SER A 172 9.44 10.77 0.34
CA SER A 172 10.40 11.89 0.25
C SER A 172 10.06 12.94 -0.82
N ILE A 173 9.01 12.70 -1.62
CA ILE A 173 8.60 13.57 -2.73
C ILE A 173 7.11 13.89 -2.64
N SER A 174 6.68 15.02 -3.21
CA SER A 174 5.28 15.47 -3.19
C SER A 174 4.61 15.49 -4.57
N ASP A 175 5.34 15.17 -5.64
CA ASP A 175 4.87 15.17 -7.03
C ASP A 175 3.59 14.34 -7.25
N TRP A 176 3.39 13.32 -6.40
CA TRP A 176 2.28 12.38 -6.47
C TRP A 176 1.21 12.60 -5.41
N ASP A 177 1.34 13.63 -4.58
CA ASP A 177 0.39 13.89 -3.51
C ASP A 177 -0.98 14.25 -4.07
N ARG A 178 -1.99 13.61 -3.48
CA ARG A 178 -3.41 13.66 -3.86
C ARG A 178 -3.69 13.11 -5.26
N LYS A 179 -2.78 12.29 -5.81
CA LYS A 179 -2.93 11.67 -7.13
C LYS A 179 -3.16 10.17 -7.05
N THR A 180 -3.79 9.68 -8.10
CA THR A 180 -3.89 8.25 -8.42
C THR A 180 -2.87 7.93 -9.50
N VAL A 181 -2.04 6.90 -9.28
CA VAL A 181 -0.93 6.56 -10.16
C VAL A 181 -0.93 5.07 -10.51
N GLY A 182 -0.80 4.76 -11.80
CA GLY A 182 -0.40 3.43 -12.26
C GLY A 182 1.11 3.32 -12.29
N VAL A 183 1.64 2.18 -11.83
CA VAL A 183 3.09 1.91 -11.75
C VAL A 183 3.38 0.58 -12.43
N CYS A 184 4.18 0.59 -13.47
CA CYS A 184 4.56 -0.60 -14.23
C CYS A 184 6.03 -0.59 -14.63
N GLY A 185 6.64 -1.77 -14.71
CA GLY A 185 8.00 -1.96 -15.19
C GLY A 185 8.04 -2.63 -16.56
N GLU A 186 9.21 -2.60 -17.18
CA GLU A 186 9.56 -3.40 -18.35
C GLU A 186 10.70 -4.32 -17.96
N TYR A 187 10.49 -5.64 -18.09
CA TYR A 187 11.45 -6.66 -17.71
C TYR A 187 11.72 -7.54 -18.94
N SER A 188 13.00 -7.70 -19.25
CA SER A 188 13.51 -8.54 -20.34
C SER A 188 13.83 -9.94 -19.85
#